data_AF-A0A953DYL6-F1
#
_entry.id   AF-A0A953DYL6-F1
#
_cell.length_a   1.000
_cell.length_b   1.000
_cell.length_c   1.000
_cell.angle_alpha   90.00
_cell.angle_beta   90.00
_cell.angle_gamma   90.00
#
_symmetry.space_group_name_H-M   'P 1'
#
loop_
_entity.id
_entity.type
_entity.pdbx_description
1 polymer ?
#
loop_
_entity_poly.entity_id
_entity_poly.type
_entity_poly.pdbx_seq_one_letter_code
_entity_poly.pdbx_strand_id
1 'polypeptide(L)'
;MRKIRESKTGYERLGEIWETQQAEHPEDWLLSMEIFEILDTTDQQPELKARIEKFLNEKKAKTKDLSTLISWGFRLVDYHKKPESQALLHASAR
;
A
#
# COMPACT_ATOMS: atom_id res chain seq x y z
N MET A 1 9.66 -2.62 4.60
CA MET A 1 9.12 -2.34 3.24
C MET A 1 10.14 -1.86 2.23
N ARG A 2 11.00 -0.89 2.55
CA ARG A 2 12.03 -0.38 1.62
C ARG A 2 12.81 -1.48 0.87
N LYS A 3 13.30 -2.50 1.59
CA LYS A 3 14.01 -3.66 0.98
C LYS A 3 13.14 -4.51 0.04
N ILE A 4 11.84 -4.71 0.33
CA ILE A 4 10.93 -5.48 -0.53
C ILE A 4 10.61 -4.71 -1.82
N ARG A 5 10.44 -3.38 -1.69
CA ARG A 5 10.26 -2.47 -2.82
C ARG A 5 11.49 -2.42 -3.72
N GLU A 6 12.69 -2.40 -3.12
CA GLU A 6 13.98 -2.37 -3.82
C GLU A 6 14.35 -3.73 -4.45
N SER A 7 14.03 -4.86 -3.80
CA SER A 7 14.42 -6.19 -4.28
C SER A 7 13.45 -6.81 -5.28
N LYS A 8 12.21 -6.34 -5.36
CA LYS A 8 11.11 -6.91 -6.18
C LYS A 8 10.93 -8.42 -6.00
N THR A 9 11.27 -8.94 -4.84
CA THR A 9 11.20 -10.36 -4.46
C THR A 9 10.57 -10.48 -3.07
N GLY A 10 9.92 -11.61 -2.76
CA GLY A 10 9.30 -11.84 -1.45
C GLY A 10 7.83 -11.41 -1.34
N TYR A 11 7.14 -11.22 -2.47
CA TYR A 11 5.73 -10.80 -2.46
C TYR A 11 4.81 -11.85 -1.83
N GLU A 12 5.17 -13.13 -1.91
CA GLU A 12 4.46 -14.24 -1.27
C GLU A 12 4.35 -14.09 0.26
N ARG A 13 5.24 -13.30 0.88
CA ARG A 13 5.22 -13.03 2.32
C ARG A 13 4.38 -11.82 2.71
N LEU A 14 3.84 -11.06 1.76
CA LEU A 14 3.05 -9.86 2.06
C LEU A 14 1.81 -10.19 2.91
N GLY A 15 1.19 -11.36 2.69
CA GLY A 15 0.09 -11.84 3.52
C GLY A 15 0.51 -12.06 4.97
N GLU A 16 1.59 -12.82 5.18
CA GLU A 16 2.15 -13.09 6.52
C GLU A 16 2.54 -11.77 7.22
N ILE A 17 3.27 -10.89 6.53
CA ILE A 17 3.71 -9.60 7.07
C ILE A 17 2.51 -8.75 7.49
N TRP A 18 1.46 -8.70 6.66
CA TRP A 18 0.26 -7.96 6.99
C TRP A 18 -0.45 -8.55 8.21
N GLU A 19 -0.59 -9.88 8.29
CA GLU A 19 -1.24 -10.53 9.42
C GLU A 19 -0.47 -10.33 10.74
N THR A 20 0.86 -10.46 10.72
CA THR A 20 1.71 -10.15 11.89
C THR A 20 1.58 -8.69 12.30
N GLN A 21 1.64 -7.76 11.35
CA GLN A 21 1.48 -6.33 11.67
C GLN A 21 0.11 -6.03 12.26
N GLN A 22 -0.95 -6.66 11.76
CA GLN A 22 -2.29 -6.43 12.31
C GLN A 22 -2.42 -6.95 13.75
N ALA A 23 -1.70 -8.01 14.11
CA ALA A 23 -1.66 -8.53 15.47
C ALA A 23 -0.84 -7.64 16.43
N GLU A 24 0.32 -7.16 15.98
CA GLU A 24 1.26 -6.41 16.84
C GLU A 24 0.95 -4.90 16.87
N HIS A 25 0.51 -4.35 15.75
CA HIS A 25 0.33 -2.92 15.51
C HIS A 25 -0.97 -2.64 14.73
N PRO A 26 -2.16 -2.95 15.29
CA PRO A 26 -3.43 -2.83 14.58
C PRO A 26 -3.78 -1.41 14.14
N GLU A 27 -3.15 -0.38 14.71
CA GLU A 27 -3.37 1.03 14.35
C GLU A 27 -2.41 1.53 13.24
N ASP A 28 -1.42 0.75 12.83
CA ASP A 28 -0.51 1.09 11.73
C ASP A 28 -1.17 0.88 10.36
N TRP A 29 -1.93 1.89 9.94
CA TRP A 29 -2.56 1.91 8.63
C TRP A 29 -1.58 2.21 7.49
N LEU A 30 -0.41 2.80 7.79
CA LEU A 30 0.52 3.26 6.76
C LEU A 30 1.20 2.06 6.10
N LEU A 31 1.64 1.08 6.88
CA LEU A 31 2.20 -0.16 6.32
C LEU A 31 1.19 -0.88 5.42
N SER A 32 -0.07 -0.95 5.84
CA SER A 32 -1.16 -1.51 5.03
C SER A 32 -1.31 -0.77 3.69
N MET A 33 -1.17 0.56 3.68
CA MET A 33 -1.19 1.36 2.44
C MET A 33 0.00 1.04 1.52
N GLU A 34 1.20 0.86 2.08
CA GLU A 34 2.38 0.48 1.28
C GLU A 34 2.21 -0.91 0.65
N ILE A 35 1.65 -1.88 1.39
CA ILE A 35 1.36 -3.21 0.85
C ILE A 35 0.29 -3.12 -0.24
N PHE A 36 -0.77 -2.33 -0.02
CA PHE A 36 -1.80 -2.10 -1.03
C PHE A 36 -1.20 -1.56 -2.33
N GLU A 37 -0.33 -0.55 -2.26
CA GLU A 37 0.35 0.01 -3.44
C GLU A 37 1.15 -1.06 -4.19
N ILE A 38 1.90 -1.91 -3.48
CA ILE A 38 2.68 -2.98 -4.10
C ILE A 38 1.75 -3.96 -4.83
N LEU A 39 0.73 -4.47 -4.16
CA LEU A 39 -0.21 -5.45 -4.75
C LEU A 39 -0.98 -4.87 -5.94
N ASP A 40 -1.35 -3.59 -5.85
CA ASP A 40 -2.05 -2.88 -6.90
C ASP A 40 -1.16 -2.55 -8.10
N THR A 41 0.14 -2.36 -7.89
CA THR A 41 1.13 -2.14 -8.96
C THR A 41 1.57 -3.44 -9.62
N THR A 42 1.68 -4.53 -8.86
CA THR A 42 2.14 -5.83 -9.37
C THR A 42 1.01 -6.72 -9.90
N ASP A 43 -0.24 -6.34 -9.65
CA ASP A 43 -1.45 -7.13 -9.95
C ASP A 43 -1.38 -8.55 -9.35
N GLN A 44 -0.89 -8.63 -8.10
CA GLN A 44 -0.73 -9.88 -7.37
C GLN A 44 -1.65 -9.98 -6.15
N GLN A 45 -1.98 -11.21 -5.75
CA GLN A 45 -2.77 -11.53 -4.55
C GLN A 45 -4.04 -10.66 -4.41
N PRO A 46 -4.97 -10.72 -5.37
CA PRO A 46 -6.15 -9.85 -5.39
C PRO A 46 -7.02 -9.99 -4.13
N GLU A 47 -7.06 -11.18 -3.52
CA GLU A 47 -7.77 -11.42 -2.26
C GLU A 47 -7.16 -10.65 -1.09
N LEU A 48 -5.82 -10.65 -0.98
CA LEU A 48 -5.11 -9.89 0.05
C LEU A 48 -5.32 -8.39 -0.15
N LYS A 49 -5.23 -7.93 -1.40
CA LYS A 49 -5.49 -6.52 -1.75
C LYS A 49 -6.88 -6.09 -1.30
N ALA A 50 -7.91 -6.90 -1.57
CA ALA A 50 -9.28 -6.60 -1.15
C ALA A 50 -9.45 -6.57 0.39
N ARG A 51 -8.77 -7.47 1.12
CA ARG A 51 -8.75 -7.46 2.60
C ARG A 51 -8.12 -6.19 3.14
N ILE A 52 -6.99 -5.77 2.57
CA ILE A 52 -6.28 -4.54 2.97
C ILE A 52 -7.10 -3.30 2.63
N GLU A 53 -7.71 -3.25 1.44
CA GLU A 53 -8.60 -2.16 1.04
C GLU A 53 -9.78 -1.99 2.00
N LYS A 54 -10.42 -3.11 2.38
CA LYS A 54 -11.49 -3.10 3.37
C LYS A 54 -11.01 -2.52 4.71
N PHE A 55 -9.89 -3.01 5.22
CA PHE A 55 -9.29 -2.51 6.46
C PHE A 55 -8.99 -1.00 6.41
N LEU A 56 -8.39 -0.51 5.32
CA LEU A 56 -8.10 0.91 5.14
C LEU A 56 -9.37 1.76 5.12
N ASN A 57 -10.43 1.28 4.45
CA ASN A 57 -11.73 1.95 4.46
C ASN A 57 -12.38 1.99 5.85
N GLU A 58 -12.27 0.90 6.63
CA GLU A 58 -12.71 0.86 8.02
C GLU A 58 -11.91 1.84 8.89
N LYS A 59 -10.59 1.94 8.72
CA LYS A 59 -9.74 2.91 9.43
C LYS A 59 -10.07 4.35 9.06
N LYS A 60 -10.31 4.62 7.78
CA LYS A 60 -10.75 5.92 7.27
C LYS A 60 -12.04 6.40 7.95
N ALA A 61 -12.94 5.49 8.32
CA ALA A 61 -14.19 5.85 9.00
C ALA A 61 -14.01 6.26 10.48
N LYS A 62 -12.85 6.00 11.10
CA LYS A 62 -12.64 6.27 12.53
C LYS A 62 -12.48 7.75 12.86
N THR A 63 -11.72 8.51 12.07
CA THR A 63 -11.46 9.94 12.32
C THR A 63 -11.36 10.74 11.02
N LYS A 64 -11.59 12.05 11.09
CA LYS A 64 -11.46 12.96 9.94
C LYS A 64 -10.03 12.99 9.39
N ASP A 65 -9.04 12.90 10.27
CA ASP A 65 -7.63 12.91 9.90
C ASP A 65 -7.26 11.64 9.14
N LEU A 66 -7.64 10.47 9.67
CA LEU A 66 -7.42 9.19 8.98
C LEU A 66 -8.15 9.15 7.64
N SER A 67 -9.38 9.68 7.57
CA SER A 67 -10.10 9.81 6.30
C SER A 67 -9.32 10.59 5.26
N THR A 68 -8.73 11.71 5.67
CA THR A 68 -7.95 12.58 4.77
C THR A 68 -6.67 11.87 4.31
N LEU A 69 -5.89 11.35 5.25
CA LEU A 69 -4.60 10.72 4.97
C LEU A 69 -4.72 9.46 4.12
N ILE A 70 -5.67 8.56 4.46
CA ILE A 70 -5.89 7.32 3.72
C ILE A 70 -6.45 7.62 2.32
N SER A 71 -7.35 8.60 2.18
CA SER A 71 -7.86 9.01 0.87
C SER A 71 -6.76 9.59 -0.02
N TRP A 72 -5.81 10.35 0.55
CA TRP A 72 -4.63 10.80 -0.19
C TRP A 72 -3.71 9.65 -0.56
N GLY A 73 -3.55 8.64 0.30
CA GLY A 73 -2.82 7.42 -0.02
C GLY A 73 -3.38 6.73 -1.26
N PHE A 74 -4.67 6.45 -1.32
CA PHE A 74 -5.30 5.84 -2.51
C PHE A 74 -5.08 6.68 -3.78
N ARG A 75 -5.25 8.01 -3.69
CA ARG A 75 -4.98 8.91 -4.83
C ARG A 75 -3.52 8.88 -5.29
N LEU A 76 -2.59 8.75 -4.35
CA LEU A 76 -1.17 8.65 -4.66
C LEU A 76 -0.85 7.35 -5.40
N VAL A 77 -1.44 6.24 -4.96
CA VAL A 77 -1.33 4.95 -5.66
C VAL A 77 -1.84 5.06 -7.09
N ASP A 78 -3.02 5.64 -7.31
CA ASP A 78 -3.55 5.89 -8.66
C ASP A 78 -2.67 6.82 -9.49
N TYR A 79 -2.06 7.83 -8.85
CA TYR A 79 -1.14 8.74 -9.51
C TYR A 79 0.13 8.03 -10.01
N HIS A 80 0.67 7.08 -9.25
CA HIS A 80 1.85 6.29 -9.64
C HIS A 80 1.60 5.33 -10.81
N LYS A 81 0.35 4.98 -11.10
CA LYS A 81 -0.01 4.19 -12.29
C LYS A 81 0.10 4.97 -13.60
N LYS A 82 0.04 6.30 -13.55
CA LYS A 82 0.07 7.12 -14.78
C LYS A 82 1.44 6.98 -15.46
N PRO A 83 1.49 6.75 -16.78
CA PRO A 83 2.76 6.56 -17.51
C PRO A 83 3.74 7.74 -17.33
N GLU A 84 3.20 8.96 -17.29
CA GLU A 84 3.95 10.21 -17.08
C GLU A 84 4.61 10.26 -15.69
N SER A 85 3.93 9.76 -14.65
CA SER A 85 4.46 9.70 -13.29
C SER A 85 5.62 8.71 -13.17
N GLN A 86 5.51 7.55 -13.82
CA GLN A 86 6.59 6.56 -13.83
C GLN A 86 7.83 7.09 -14.54
N ALA A 87 7.66 7.80 -15.66
CA ALA A 87 8.75 8.44 -16.39
C ALA A 87 9.48 9.50 -15.53
N LEU A 88 8.75 10.31 -14.76
CA LEU A 88 9.33 11.31 -13.84
C LEU A 88 10.06 10.65 -12.66
N LEU A 89 9.49 9.62 -12.04
CA LEU A 89 10.16 8.88 -10.96
C LEU A 89 11.45 8.20 -11.43
N HIS A 90 11.45 7.63 -12.65
CA HIS A 90 12.65 7.06 -13.26
C HIS A 90 13.69 8.11 -13.65
N ALA A 91 13.28 9.33 -14.01
CA ALA A 91 14.18 10.43 -14.35
C ALA A 91 14.83 11.09 -13.11
N SER A 92 14.12 11.17 -11.99
CA SER A 92 14.64 11.75 -10.73
C SER A 92 15.50 10.78 -9.89
N ALA A 93 15.53 9.49 -10.24
CA ALA A 93 16.33 8.47 -9.56
C ALA A 93 17.71 8.21 -10.21
N ARG A 94 18.16 9.10 -11.12
CA ARG A 94 19.46 9.04 -11.80
C ARG A 94 20.40 10.15 -11.35
#